data_AF-A0A6B2FYC2-F1
#
_entry.id   AF-A0A6B2FYC2-F1
#
_cell.length_a   1.000
_cell.length_b   1.000
_cell.length_c   1.000
_cell.angle_alpha   90.00
_cell.angle_beta   90.00
_cell.angle_gamma   90.00
#
_symmetry.space_group_name_H-M   'P 1'
#
loop_
_entity.id
_entity.type
_entity.pdbx_description
1 polymer ?
#
loop_
_entity_poly.entity_id
_entity_poly.type
_entity_poly.pdbx_seq_one_letter_code
_entity_poly.pdbx_strand_id
1 'polypeptide(L)'
;AHHPEAREVIDFSERSLLLILKWGGELTEVGRMEAEEFGQRFANLYPKNDQASLTTSKFLKNSKFSKGLLRLHSTYRHNMKVFSSNEGRVELTAAAFARGMLFLESQLAPILVHLVVSDDKTTQMLDSSNQVEFKLLEVKNKLHDKLSFNGTIDETFISQLTTPTQAYIQKQLREIINPYLECKRIHELISLVHDAVVKIFDIKIYSRYLTPDSVANSSNFTLCHGETPDLMERRWGKLKKDFKMKNNNFDMSLVPDIYDCARYDYFHNRKLNIDFLPELYERSTRFAHVIISQEYGITPEEKLSIGKDVCNKLIKKISADLKHNFNFYDDEGHILDADAESSVLTPHRRVRT
;
A
#
# COMPACT_ATOMS: atom_id res chain seq x y z
N ALA A 1 0.42 -15.94 24.54
CA ALA A 1 1.70 -15.58 23.91
C ALA A 1 2.72 -15.34 25.01
N HIS A 2 3.86 -16.02 25.01
CA HIS A 2 4.88 -15.83 26.05
C HIS A 2 5.65 -14.52 25.83
N HIS A 3 5.67 -13.67 26.86
CA HIS A 3 6.61 -12.56 26.93
C HIS A 3 8.01 -13.13 27.23
N PRO A 4 9.01 -12.91 26.35
CA PRO A 4 10.28 -13.65 26.38
C PRO A 4 11.21 -13.34 27.56
N GLU A 5 10.82 -12.44 28.47
CA GLU A 5 11.62 -12.08 29.65
C GLU A 5 10.82 -11.91 30.95
N ALA A 6 9.56 -12.35 30.99
CA ALA A 6 8.84 -12.43 32.27
C ALA A 6 9.40 -13.63 33.07
N ARG A 7 10.21 -13.37 34.10
CA ARG A 7 10.61 -14.38 35.11
C ARG A 7 9.44 -14.81 36.00
N GLU A 8 8.32 -14.09 35.94
CA GLU A 8 7.07 -14.49 36.57
C GLU A 8 6.22 -15.24 35.55
N VAL A 9 5.85 -16.46 35.92
CA VAL A 9 4.84 -17.25 35.20
C VAL A 9 3.52 -16.50 35.39
N ILE A 10 3.13 -15.71 34.40
CA ILE A 10 1.81 -15.07 34.38
C ILE A 10 0.79 -16.20 34.29
N ASP A 11 0.06 -16.41 35.37
CA ASP A 11 -1.02 -17.40 35.43
C ASP A 11 -2.17 -16.95 34.53
N PHE A 12 -2.45 -17.71 33.48
CA PHE A 12 -3.55 -17.46 32.55
C PHE A 12 -4.87 -18.13 33.01
N SER A 13 -4.95 -18.58 34.27
CA SER A 13 -6.17 -19.12 34.87
C SER A 13 -7.27 -18.07 35.03
N GLU A 14 -6.93 -16.78 35.07
CA GLU A 14 -7.88 -15.67 35.06
C GLU A 14 -8.18 -15.16 33.63
N ARG A 15 -9.42 -14.72 33.42
CA ARG A 15 -9.88 -14.12 32.16
C ARG A 15 -8.99 -12.94 31.80
N SER A 16 -8.10 -13.13 30.83
CA SER A 16 -7.15 -12.11 30.38
C SER A 16 -7.56 -11.53 29.03
N LEU A 17 -7.36 -10.22 28.87
CA LEU A 17 -7.60 -9.47 27.64
C LEU A 17 -6.28 -9.25 26.91
N LEU A 18 -6.17 -9.73 25.66
CA LEU A 18 -5.07 -9.38 24.78
C LEU A 18 -5.41 -8.07 24.06
N LEU A 19 -4.82 -6.96 24.50
CA LEU A 19 -4.90 -5.69 23.80
C LEU A 19 -3.71 -5.56 22.85
N ILE A 20 -3.98 -5.51 21.54
CA ILE A 20 -2.98 -5.20 20.52
C ILE A 20 -3.20 -3.76 20.06
N LEU A 21 -2.40 -2.82 20.56
CA LEU A 21 -2.37 -1.44 20.08
C LEU A 21 -1.49 -1.39 18.83
N LYS A 22 -2.12 -1.18 17.67
CA LYS A 22 -1.42 -0.86 16.42
C LYS A 22 -1.35 0.66 16.30
N TRP A 23 -0.15 1.21 16.10
CA TRP A 23 0.09 2.62 15.87
C TRP A 23 0.79 2.79 14.52
N GLY A 24 0.51 3.89 13.81
CA GLY A 24 1.03 4.14 12.46
C GLY A 24 0.11 3.66 11.34
N GLY A 25 0.57 3.77 10.09
CA GLY A 25 -0.22 3.46 8.90
C GLY A 25 -1.20 4.55 8.48
N GLU A 26 -1.04 5.77 8.99
CA GLU A 26 -1.80 6.96 8.59
C GLU A 26 -1.29 7.50 7.25
N LEU A 27 -2.20 8.14 6.49
CA LEU A 27 -1.83 8.82 5.26
C LEU A 27 -0.97 10.04 5.59
N THR A 28 0.26 10.09 5.05
CA THR A 28 1.15 11.24 5.22
C THR A 28 0.67 12.44 4.41
N GLU A 29 1.10 13.64 4.79
CA GLU A 29 0.80 14.86 4.04
C GLU A 29 1.34 14.81 2.60
N VAL A 30 2.49 14.14 2.39
CA VAL A 30 3.04 13.88 1.05
C VAL A 30 2.09 12.99 0.25
N GLY A 31 1.68 11.84 0.82
CA GLY A 31 0.75 10.93 0.14
C GLY A 31 -0.60 11.59 -0.18
N ARG A 32 -1.07 12.48 0.71
CA ARG A 32 -2.27 13.30 0.47
C ARG A 32 -2.11 14.23 -0.74
N MET A 33 -0.99 14.95 -0.84
CA MET A 33 -0.70 15.84 -1.97
C MET A 33 -0.54 15.06 -3.28
N GLU A 34 0.14 13.91 -3.24
CA GLU A 34 0.33 13.04 -4.40
C GLU A 34 -1.01 12.51 -4.94
N ALA A 35 -1.90 12.05 -4.04
CA ALA A 35 -3.23 11.57 -4.42
C ALA A 35 -4.07 12.67 -5.07
N GLU A 36 -4.02 13.89 -4.51
CA GLU A 36 -4.72 15.05 -5.05
C GLU A 36 -4.18 15.46 -6.43
N GLU A 37 -2.85 15.54 -6.58
CA GLU A 37 -2.23 15.84 -7.87
C GLU A 37 -2.57 14.78 -8.92
N PHE A 38 -2.56 13.50 -8.53
CA PHE A 38 -2.97 12.41 -9.40
C PHE A 38 -4.43 12.56 -9.84
N GLY A 39 -5.34 12.95 -8.94
CA GLY A 39 -6.73 13.27 -9.27
C GLY A 39 -6.85 14.37 -10.33
N GLN A 40 -6.10 15.47 -10.17
CA GLN A 40 -6.09 16.57 -11.13
C GLN A 40 -5.57 16.12 -12.51
N ARG A 41 -4.50 15.32 -12.53
CA ARG A 41 -3.95 14.76 -13.77
C ARG A 41 -4.94 13.79 -14.42
N PHE A 42 -5.60 12.95 -13.64
CA PHE A 42 -6.60 12.00 -14.10
C PHE A 42 -7.80 12.72 -14.75
N ALA A 43 -8.26 13.83 -14.17
CA ALA A 43 -9.32 14.65 -14.74
C ALA A 43 -8.99 15.19 -16.15
N ASN A 44 -7.71 15.32 -16.49
CA ASN A 44 -7.26 15.75 -17.83
C ASN A 44 -7.29 14.63 -18.88
N LEU A 45 -7.39 13.36 -18.47
CA LEU A 45 -7.59 12.23 -19.39
C LEU A 45 -8.99 12.22 -19.99
N TYR A 46 -9.94 12.93 -19.37
CA TYR A 46 -11.31 12.98 -19.86
C TYR A 46 -11.37 13.76 -21.19
N PRO A 47 -12.02 13.21 -22.24
CA PRO A 47 -12.05 13.83 -23.57
C PRO A 47 -12.50 15.29 -23.53
N LYS A 48 -11.78 16.15 -24.26
CA LYS A 48 -12.16 17.54 -24.47
C LYS A 48 -13.11 17.58 -25.66
N ASN A 49 -14.30 18.16 -25.51
CA ASN A 49 -15.15 18.46 -26.66
C ASN A 49 -14.55 19.68 -27.39
N ASP A 50 -13.81 19.44 -28.46
CA ASP A 50 -13.22 20.50 -29.29
C ASP A 50 -14.27 21.37 -30.01
N GLN A 51 -15.52 20.91 -30.09
CA GLN A 51 -16.63 21.68 -30.69
C GLN A 51 -17.12 22.86 -29.83
N ALA A 52 -16.81 22.91 -28.53
CA ALA A 52 -17.12 24.06 -27.66
C ALA A 52 -16.07 25.18 -27.77
N SER A 53 -15.13 25.08 -28.71
CA SER A 53 -14.00 26.01 -28.87
C SER A 53 -14.39 27.33 -29.57
N LEU A 54 -15.51 27.38 -30.30
CA LEU A 54 -15.87 28.59 -31.07
C LEU A 54 -16.70 29.64 -30.32
N THR A 55 -17.45 29.29 -29.26
CA THR A 55 -18.37 30.24 -28.59
C THR A 55 -18.07 30.48 -27.11
N THR A 56 -17.20 29.68 -26.48
CA THR A 56 -16.93 29.82 -25.04
C THR A 56 -15.73 30.72 -24.77
N SER A 57 -16.01 32.02 -24.88
CA SER A 57 -15.46 33.20 -24.19
C SER A 57 -14.08 33.11 -23.50
N LYS A 58 -13.30 34.19 -23.66
CA LYS A 58 -12.01 34.51 -23.00
C LYS A 58 -11.97 34.27 -21.46
N PHE A 59 -13.12 34.04 -20.81
CA PHE A 59 -13.27 33.70 -19.39
C PHE A 59 -12.74 32.30 -18.98
N LEU A 60 -12.71 31.32 -19.89
CA LEU A 60 -12.27 29.94 -19.55
C LEU A 60 -10.76 29.70 -19.68
N LYS A 61 -9.97 30.70 -20.10
CA LYS A 61 -8.50 30.56 -20.20
C LYS A 61 -7.83 30.40 -18.83
N ASN A 62 -8.51 30.79 -17.75
CA ASN A 62 -8.03 30.66 -16.36
C ASN A 62 -8.78 29.60 -15.55
N SER A 63 -9.66 28.80 -16.18
CA SER A 63 -10.37 27.74 -15.48
C SER A 63 -9.43 26.58 -15.17
N LYS A 64 -9.29 26.26 -13.88
CA LYS A 64 -8.53 25.09 -13.41
C LYS A 64 -9.18 23.76 -13.80
N PHE A 65 -10.44 23.76 -14.24
CA PHE A 65 -11.15 22.55 -14.63
C PHE A 65 -10.77 22.09 -16.04
N SER A 66 -10.61 20.78 -16.24
CA SER A 66 -10.57 20.23 -17.59
C SER A 66 -11.91 20.52 -18.29
N LYS A 67 -11.86 21.07 -19.51
CA LYS A 67 -13.06 21.51 -20.26
C LYS A 67 -14.10 20.38 -20.45
N GLY A 68 -13.66 19.12 -20.45
CA GLY A 68 -14.52 17.93 -20.51
C GLY A 68 -15.29 17.70 -19.20
N LEU A 69 -14.63 17.82 -18.04
CA LEU A 69 -15.23 17.57 -16.72
C LEU A 69 -16.05 18.75 -16.18
N LEU A 70 -15.84 19.97 -16.71
CA LEU A 70 -16.66 21.17 -16.39
C LEU A 70 -18.14 20.98 -16.76
N ARG A 71 -18.41 20.27 -17.85
CA ARG A 71 -19.77 19.94 -18.34
C ARG A 71 -20.51 18.97 -17.40
N LEU A 72 -19.82 18.49 -16.38
CA LEU A 72 -20.16 17.32 -15.60
C LEU A 72 -20.24 17.62 -14.09
N HIS A 73 -19.82 18.82 -13.65
CA HIS A 73 -19.78 19.29 -12.26
C HIS A 73 -21.15 19.33 -11.56
N SER A 74 -22.26 19.50 -12.29
CA SER A 74 -23.62 19.43 -11.73
C SER A 74 -24.16 18.00 -11.59
N THR A 75 -23.63 17.03 -12.35
CA THR A 75 -24.18 15.67 -12.39
C THR A 75 -23.33 14.59 -11.71
N TYR A 76 -22.03 14.79 -11.47
CA TYR A 76 -21.22 13.77 -10.79
C TYR A 76 -21.39 13.74 -9.27
N ARG A 77 -21.91 14.79 -8.62
CA ARG A 77 -22.25 14.68 -7.18
C ARG A 77 -23.24 13.56 -6.91
N HIS A 78 -24.09 13.22 -7.88
CA HIS A 78 -25.08 12.14 -7.78
C HIS A 78 -24.69 10.87 -8.55
N ASN A 79 -23.77 10.96 -9.54
CA ASN A 79 -23.42 9.85 -10.42
C ASN A 79 -21.98 9.30 -10.25
N MET A 80 -21.12 9.99 -9.49
CA MET A 80 -19.82 9.46 -9.10
C MET A 80 -19.95 8.72 -7.78
N LYS A 81 -19.37 7.53 -7.69
CA LYS A 81 -19.10 6.87 -6.42
C LYS A 81 -17.64 6.47 -6.41
N VAL A 82 -16.95 6.78 -5.32
CA VAL A 82 -15.60 6.31 -5.07
C VAL A 82 -15.70 5.16 -4.09
N PHE A 83 -15.14 4.01 -4.43
CA PHE A 83 -15.16 2.83 -3.59
C PHE A 83 -13.78 2.66 -2.96
N SER A 84 -13.73 2.39 -1.67
CA SER A 84 -12.49 2.16 -0.92
C SER A 84 -12.66 0.95 0.00
N SER A 85 -11.57 0.23 0.26
CA SER A 85 -11.48 -0.69 1.39
C SER A 85 -11.62 0.09 2.69
N ASN A 86 -12.12 -0.57 3.75
CA ASN A 86 -12.29 -0.01 5.09
C ASN A 86 -10.94 0.08 5.84
N GLU A 87 -9.98 0.77 5.23
CA GLU A 87 -8.68 1.09 5.82
C GLU A 87 -8.46 2.59 5.75
N GLY A 88 -8.26 3.25 6.90
CA GLY A 88 -8.29 4.71 7.02
C GLY A 88 -7.35 5.45 6.05
N ARG A 89 -6.13 4.92 5.79
CA ARG A 89 -5.23 5.55 4.79
C ARG A 89 -5.74 5.43 3.36
N VAL A 90 -6.40 4.32 3.02
CA VAL A 90 -6.95 4.07 1.68
C VAL A 90 -8.15 4.97 1.45
N GLU A 91 -9.01 5.08 2.46
CA GLU A 91 -10.16 5.99 2.48
C GLU A 91 -9.77 7.46 2.30
N LEU A 92 -8.78 7.94 3.08
CA LEU A 92 -8.27 9.30 2.96
C LEU A 92 -7.59 9.54 1.61
N THR A 93 -6.90 8.54 1.06
CA THR A 93 -6.28 8.61 -0.27
C THR A 93 -7.36 8.75 -1.35
N ALA A 94 -8.43 7.96 -1.26
CA ALA A 94 -9.58 8.01 -2.16
C ALA A 94 -10.28 9.38 -2.10
N ALA A 95 -10.44 9.94 -0.89
CA ALA A 95 -10.99 11.28 -0.69
C ALA A 95 -10.07 12.38 -1.26
N ALA A 96 -8.76 12.29 -1.05
CA ALA A 96 -7.79 13.24 -1.60
C ALA A 96 -7.75 13.20 -3.13
N PHE A 97 -7.79 12.01 -3.72
CA PHE A 97 -7.94 11.81 -5.15
C PHE A 97 -9.23 12.45 -5.68
N ALA A 98 -10.37 12.18 -5.04
CA ALA A 98 -11.65 12.75 -5.42
C ALA A 98 -11.64 14.29 -5.34
N ARG A 99 -11.00 14.85 -4.30
CA ARG A 99 -10.79 16.29 -4.14
C ARG A 99 -10.06 16.88 -5.35
N GLY A 100 -8.95 16.27 -5.74
CA GLY A 100 -8.14 16.71 -6.89
C GLY A 100 -8.87 16.54 -8.22
N MET A 101 -9.53 15.40 -8.43
CA MET A 101 -10.25 15.09 -9.66
C MET A 101 -11.43 16.03 -9.90
N LEU A 102 -12.18 16.36 -8.85
CA LEU A 102 -13.37 17.22 -8.91
C LEU A 102 -13.07 18.69 -8.60
N PHE A 103 -11.81 19.06 -8.34
CA PHE A 103 -11.38 20.40 -7.92
C PHE A 103 -12.20 20.95 -6.75
N LEU A 104 -12.45 20.12 -5.74
CA LEU A 104 -13.24 20.50 -4.57
C LEU A 104 -12.39 21.34 -3.59
N GLU A 105 -12.95 22.44 -3.09
CA GLU A 105 -12.31 23.30 -2.08
C GLU A 105 -12.54 22.79 -0.64
N SER A 106 -13.36 21.75 -0.47
CA SER A 106 -13.71 21.21 0.85
C SER A 106 -12.57 20.46 1.52
N GLN A 107 -12.61 20.41 2.86
CA GLN A 107 -11.79 19.50 3.65
C GLN A 107 -12.07 18.04 3.27
N LEU A 108 -11.14 17.13 3.59
CA LEU A 108 -11.29 15.71 3.23
C LEU A 108 -12.45 15.02 3.96
N ALA A 109 -12.76 15.40 5.21
CA ALA A 109 -13.82 14.75 6.00
C ALA A 109 -15.21 14.83 5.32
N PRO A 110 -15.69 16.00 4.85
CA PRO A 110 -16.91 16.07 4.04
C PRO A 110 -16.86 15.20 2.78
N ILE A 111 -15.72 15.15 2.07
CA ILE A 111 -15.57 14.36 0.86
C ILE A 111 -15.67 12.87 1.17
N LEU A 112 -15.01 12.45 2.24
CA LEU A 112 -15.00 11.07 2.70
C LEU A 112 -16.43 10.58 2.99
N VAL A 113 -17.21 11.36 3.75
CA VAL A 113 -18.58 10.99 4.13
C VAL A 113 -19.54 10.93 2.94
N HIS A 114 -19.38 11.79 1.93
CA HIS A 114 -20.39 11.93 0.86
C HIS A 114 -20.03 11.23 -0.45
N LEU A 115 -18.74 11.01 -0.72
CA LEU A 115 -18.27 10.50 -2.02
C LEU A 115 -17.56 9.15 -1.92
N VAL A 116 -16.98 8.82 -0.77
CA VAL A 116 -16.26 7.56 -0.56
C VAL A 116 -17.20 6.57 0.13
N VAL A 117 -17.38 5.42 -0.51
CA VAL A 117 -18.16 4.29 -0.01
C VAL A 117 -17.17 3.22 0.45
N SER A 118 -17.22 2.87 1.73
CA SER A 118 -16.37 1.85 2.35
C SER A 118 -17.17 0.88 3.23
N ASP A 119 -18.42 0.63 2.86
CA ASP A 119 -19.27 -0.35 3.56
C ASP A 119 -18.73 -1.79 3.41
N ASP A 120 -19.22 -2.71 4.26
CA ASP A 120 -18.76 -4.10 4.27
C ASP A 120 -18.90 -4.78 2.90
N LYS A 121 -19.94 -4.42 2.13
CA LYS A 121 -20.15 -4.95 0.79
C LYS A 121 -19.07 -4.48 -0.18
N THR A 122 -18.71 -3.20 -0.12
CA THR A 122 -17.62 -2.64 -0.94
C THR A 122 -16.28 -3.24 -0.53
N THR A 123 -16.02 -3.32 0.76
CA THR A 123 -14.81 -3.94 1.30
C THR A 123 -14.70 -5.39 0.83
N GLN A 124 -15.76 -6.19 0.95
CA GLN A 124 -15.78 -7.56 0.43
C GLN A 124 -15.64 -7.66 -1.09
N MET A 125 -15.98 -6.63 -1.85
CA MET A 125 -15.84 -6.57 -3.31
C MET A 125 -14.41 -6.23 -3.74
N LEU A 126 -13.73 -5.37 -2.99
CA LEU A 126 -12.38 -4.88 -3.29
C LEU A 126 -11.28 -5.72 -2.65
N ASP A 127 -11.52 -6.24 -1.45
CA ASP A 127 -10.54 -6.99 -0.68
C ASP A 127 -10.56 -8.47 -1.00
N SER A 128 -9.42 -9.09 -0.73
CA SER A 128 -9.19 -10.51 -0.94
C SER A 128 -10.16 -11.35 -0.11
N SER A 129 -10.77 -12.35 -0.73
CA SER A 129 -11.53 -13.36 0.02
C SER A 129 -10.60 -14.24 0.86
N ASN A 130 -11.11 -14.86 1.93
CA ASN A 130 -10.34 -15.80 2.76
C ASN A 130 -9.66 -16.91 1.94
N GLN A 131 -10.24 -17.31 0.79
CA GLN A 131 -9.65 -18.29 -0.11
C GLN A 131 -8.37 -17.77 -0.79
N VAL A 132 -8.36 -16.50 -1.17
CA VAL A 132 -7.19 -15.84 -1.74
C VAL A 132 -6.09 -15.72 -0.68
N GLU A 133 -6.44 -15.32 0.54
CA GLU A 133 -5.48 -15.25 1.65
C GLU A 133 -4.81 -16.60 1.91
N PHE A 134 -5.57 -17.69 1.90
CA PHE A 134 -5.02 -19.04 2.04
C PHE A 134 -4.05 -19.40 0.90
N LYS A 135 -4.41 -19.10 -0.35
CA LYS A 135 -3.53 -19.33 -1.51
C LYS A 135 -2.25 -18.50 -1.45
N LEU A 136 -2.36 -17.24 -1.06
CA LEU A 136 -1.19 -16.36 -0.88
C LEU A 136 -0.28 -16.88 0.24
N LEU A 137 -0.86 -17.35 1.34
CA LEU A 137 -0.09 -17.96 2.44
C LEU A 137 0.61 -19.25 1.98
N GLU A 138 -0.06 -20.09 1.20
CA GLU A 138 0.54 -21.31 0.63
C GLU A 138 1.74 -20.97 -0.27
N VAL A 139 1.60 -19.96 -1.13
CA VAL A 139 2.70 -19.49 -1.99
C VAL A 139 3.85 -18.91 -1.16
N LYS A 140 3.55 -18.12 -0.13
CA LYS A 140 4.56 -17.59 0.80
C LYS A 140 5.33 -18.72 1.50
N ASN A 141 4.65 -19.76 1.96
CA ASN A 141 5.29 -20.92 2.58
C ASN A 141 6.16 -21.68 1.57
N LYS A 142 5.66 -21.96 0.35
CA LYS A 142 6.45 -22.58 -0.71
C LYS A 142 7.71 -21.77 -1.05
N LEU A 143 7.58 -20.45 -1.09
CA LEU A 143 8.69 -19.54 -1.38
C LEU A 143 9.70 -19.50 -0.23
N HIS A 144 9.22 -19.47 1.01
CA HIS A 144 10.05 -19.59 2.21
C HIS A 144 10.85 -20.89 2.18
N ASP A 145 10.20 -22.04 1.96
CA ASP A 145 10.86 -23.34 1.90
C ASP A 145 11.91 -23.40 0.78
N LYS A 146 11.58 -22.89 -0.41
CA LYS A 146 12.48 -22.85 -1.57
C LYS A 146 13.69 -21.94 -1.36
N LEU A 147 13.59 -20.88 -0.58
CA LEU A 147 14.68 -19.92 -0.33
C LEU A 147 15.44 -20.18 0.97
N SER A 148 14.94 -21.07 1.84
CA SER A 148 15.51 -21.37 3.15
C SER A 148 16.68 -22.36 3.14
N PHE A 149 17.25 -22.67 1.96
CA PHE A 149 18.38 -23.58 1.83
C PHE A 149 19.72 -22.84 1.84
N ASN A 150 20.75 -23.54 2.31
CA ASN A 150 22.13 -23.06 2.21
C ASN A 150 22.82 -23.71 1.00
N GLY A 151 22.75 -23.03 -0.14
CA GLY A 151 23.36 -23.48 -1.39
C GLY A 151 23.39 -22.37 -2.42
N THR A 152 24.10 -22.61 -3.53
CA THR A 152 24.17 -21.66 -4.64
C THR A 152 22.94 -21.79 -5.54
N ILE A 153 22.34 -20.66 -5.90
CA ILE A 153 21.31 -20.54 -6.92
C ILE A 153 21.96 -20.83 -8.28
N ASP A 154 21.44 -21.83 -8.97
CA ASP A 154 21.78 -22.16 -10.35
C ASP A 154 20.67 -21.70 -11.32
N GLU A 155 20.95 -21.75 -12.64
CA GLU A 155 19.95 -21.38 -13.65
C GLU A 155 18.70 -22.27 -13.62
N THR A 156 18.82 -23.53 -13.16
CA THR A 156 17.66 -24.41 -13.03
C THR A 156 16.72 -23.91 -11.93
N PHE A 157 17.25 -23.51 -10.77
CA PHE A 157 16.48 -22.90 -9.69
C PHE A 157 15.81 -21.59 -10.14
N ILE A 158 16.53 -20.74 -10.88
CA ILE A 158 15.97 -19.49 -11.42
C ILE A 158 14.76 -19.79 -12.32
N SER A 159 14.86 -20.81 -13.17
CA SER A 159 13.76 -21.21 -14.06
C SER A 159 12.54 -21.80 -13.33
N GLN A 160 12.74 -22.34 -12.12
CA GLN A 160 11.65 -22.85 -11.28
C GLN A 160 10.90 -21.74 -10.53
N LEU A 161 11.60 -20.65 -10.17
CA LEU A 161 11.01 -19.54 -9.43
C LEU A 161 10.51 -18.39 -10.31
N THR A 162 10.94 -18.34 -11.57
CA THR A 162 10.66 -17.21 -12.44
C THR A 162 10.28 -17.66 -13.84
N THR A 163 9.66 -16.76 -14.56
CA THR A 163 9.33 -16.94 -15.98
C THR A 163 10.36 -16.23 -16.86
N PRO A 164 10.56 -16.63 -18.13
CA PRO A 164 11.49 -15.98 -19.05
C PRO A 164 11.24 -14.47 -19.26
N THR A 165 10.00 -14.01 -19.05
CA THR A 165 9.61 -12.60 -19.18
C THR A 165 10.06 -11.75 -17.99
N GLN A 166 10.38 -12.37 -16.85
CA GLN A 166 10.79 -11.69 -15.61
C GLN A 166 12.31 -11.46 -15.54
N ALA A 167 12.89 -10.85 -16.58
CA ALA A 167 14.34 -10.62 -16.68
C ALA A 167 14.94 -9.89 -15.46
N TYR A 168 14.19 -8.93 -14.89
CA TYR A 168 14.63 -8.21 -13.70
C TYR A 168 14.78 -9.12 -12.48
N ILE A 169 13.80 -9.99 -12.21
CA ILE A 169 13.82 -10.91 -11.06
C ILE A 169 14.91 -11.97 -11.23
N GLN A 170 15.10 -12.47 -12.46
CA GLN A 170 16.22 -13.37 -12.78
C GLN A 170 17.57 -12.73 -12.48
N LYS A 171 17.76 -11.45 -12.84
CA LYS A 171 18.97 -10.70 -12.51
C LYS A 171 19.19 -10.62 -11.00
N GLN A 172 18.15 -10.29 -10.23
CA GLN A 172 18.26 -10.22 -8.76
C GLN A 172 18.68 -11.57 -8.15
N LEU A 173 18.09 -12.68 -8.61
CA LEU A 173 18.45 -14.03 -8.14
C LEU A 173 19.90 -14.40 -8.46
N ARG A 174 20.42 -14.02 -9.65
CA ARG A 174 21.83 -14.24 -10.02
C ARG A 174 22.80 -13.48 -9.10
N GLU A 175 22.41 -12.31 -8.62
CA GLU A 175 23.23 -11.49 -7.72
C GLU A 175 23.21 -11.97 -6.27
N ILE A 176 22.12 -12.61 -5.82
CA ILE A 176 22.01 -13.14 -4.43
C ILE A 176 22.97 -14.31 -4.20
N ILE A 177 23.29 -15.10 -5.24
CA ILE A 177 24.18 -16.28 -5.25
C ILE A 177 23.78 -17.36 -4.23
N ASN A 178 23.80 -17.09 -2.93
CA ASN A 178 23.36 -17.98 -1.86
C ASN A 178 22.37 -17.26 -0.93
N PRO A 179 21.07 -17.64 -0.92
CA PRO A 179 20.04 -17.04 -0.09
C PRO A 179 20.37 -17.00 1.40
N TYR A 180 20.94 -18.09 1.94
CA TYR A 180 21.27 -18.18 3.36
C TYR A 180 22.40 -17.21 3.75
N LEU A 181 23.44 -17.11 2.92
CA LEU A 181 24.54 -16.18 3.18
C LEU A 181 24.09 -14.72 3.04
N GLU A 182 23.19 -14.43 2.09
CA GLU A 182 22.63 -13.10 1.93
C GLU A 182 21.76 -12.72 3.15
N CYS A 183 20.88 -13.62 3.62
CA CYS A 183 20.15 -13.43 4.87
C CYS A 183 21.08 -13.23 6.07
N LYS A 184 22.16 -14.00 6.16
CA LYS A 184 23.16 -13.82 7.22
C LYS A 184 23.78 -12.43 7.18
N ARG A 185 24.17 -11.94 6.00
CA ARG A 185 24.72 -10.59 5.84
C ARG A 185 23.70 -9.52 6.21
N ILE A 186 22.44 -9.68 5.78
CA ILE A 186 21.33 -8.78 6.15
C ILE A 186 21.15 -8.75 7.68
N HIS A 187 21.18 -9.91 8.35
CA HIS A 187 21.06 -9.98 9.81
C HIS A 187 22.22 -9.30 10.55
N GLU A 188 23.44 -9.46 10.05
CA GLU A 188 24.62 -8.74 10.56
C GLU A 188 24.46 -7.22 10.39
N LEU A 189 24.01 -6.76 9.22
CA LEU A 189 23.77 -5.34 8.94
C LEU A 189 22.65 -4.77 9.82
N ILE A 190 21.55 -5.49 10.02
CA ILE A 190 20.49 -5.11 10.96
C ILE A 190 21.06 -4.94 12.38
N SER A 191 21.94 -5.86 12.80
CA SER A 191 22.58 -5.78 14.11
C SER A 191 23.46 -4.54 14.23
N LEU A 192 24.23 -4.20 13.19
CA LEU A 192 25.07 -3.01 13.15
C LEU A 192 24.26 -1.71 13.14
N VAL A 193 23.15 -1.66 12.39
CA VAL A 193 22.22 -0.52 12.39
C VAL A 193 21.58 -0.35 13.77
N HIS A 194 21.10 -1.43 14.39
CA HIS A 194 20.56 -1.41 15.75
C HIS A 194 21.57 -0.87 16.75
N ASP A 195 22.80 -1.38 16.74
CA ASP A 195 23.86 -0.94 17.64
C ASP A 195 24.26 0.54 17.40
N ALA A 196 24.21 1.01 16.14
CA ALA A 196 24.44 2.41 15.80
C ALA A 196 23.33 3.31 16.36
N VAL A 197 22.06 2.92 16.23
CA VAL A 197 20.91 3.65 16.80
C VAL A 197 21.05 3.77 18.31
N VAL A 198 21.37 2.67 19.01
CA VAL A 198 21.59 2.68 20.47
C VAL A 198 22.70 3.65 20.85
N LYS A 199 23.81 3.69 20.10
CA LYS A 199 24.94 4.60 20.35
C LYS A 199 24.62 6.06 20.06
N ILE A 200 23.94 6.36 18.95
CA ILE A 200 23.59 7.73 18.53
C ILE A 200 22.70 8.41 19.57
N PHE A 201 21.79 7.64 20.18
CA PHE A 201 20.79 8.15 21.11
C PHE A 201 21.06 7.82 22.58
N ASP A 202 22.20 7.19 22.90
CA ASP A 202 22.59 6.75 24.25
C ASP A 202 21.47 5.99 24.99
N ILE A 203 20.85 5.02 24.30
CA ILE A 203 19.68 4.31 24.80
C ILE A 203 20.11 3.25 25.82
N LYS A 204 19.62 3.39 27.07
CA LYS A 204 19.85 2.42 28.15
C LYS A 204 18.88 1.25 28.05
N ILE A 205 19.31 0.17 27.38
CA ILE A 205 18.53 -1.06 27.12
C ILE A 205 17.97 -1.71 28.41
N TYR A 206 18.56 -1.44 29.58
CA TYR A 206 18.17 -2.04 30.86
C TYR A 206 16.98 -1.37 31.58
N SER A 207 16.56 -0.16 31.21
CA SER A 207 15.42 0.53 31.83
C SER A 207 14.15 0.33 31.01
N ARG A 208 13.54 -0.86 31.11
CA ARG A 208 12.37 -1.28 30.32
C ARG A 208 11.01 -0.83 30.86
N TYR A 209 11.00 0.23 31.66
CA TYR A 209 9.78 0.89 32.10
C TYR A 209 9.78 2.31 31.55
N LEU A 210 8.68 2.68 30.87
CA LEU A 210 8.38 4.06 30.51
C LEU A 210 8.37 4.88 31.80
N THR A 211 9.47 5.55 32.11
CA THR A 211 9.42 6.74 32.96
C THR A 211 9.12 7.90 32.02
N PRO A 212 8.01 8.63 32.17
CA PRO A 212 7.68 9.79 31.33
C PRO A 212 8.80 10.85 31.32
N ASP A 213 9.67 10.83 32.33
CA ASP A 213 10.67 11.86 32.60
C ASP A 213 12.04 11.63 31.91
N SER A 214 12.28 10.49 31.25
CA SER A 214 13.57 10.26 30.56
C SER A 214 13.62 10.76 29.11
N VAL A 215 12.56 11.41 28.62
CA VAL A 215 12.48 12.00 27.26
C VAL A 215 13.23 13.35 27.16
N ALA A 216 13.99 13.72 28.19
CA ALA A 216 14.76 14.95 28.20
C ALA A 216 16.03 14.83 27.33
N ASN A 217 15.89 15.27 26.07
CA ASN A 217 16.87 16.07 25.33
C ASN A 217 18.34 15.64 25.39
N SER A 218 18.72 14.57 24.68
CA SER A 218 20.14 14.23 24.47
C SER A 218 20.57 14.14 23.00
N SER A 219 19.69 14.40 22.03
CA SER A 219 20.09 14.39 20.61
C SER A 219 19.53 15.58 19.83
N ASN A 220 20.41 16.21 19.03
CA ASN A 220 20.05 17.29 18.09
C ASN A 220 19.24 16.78 16.87
N PHE A 221 18.78 15.52 16.88
CA PHE A 221 18.16 14.87 15.73
C PHE A 221 16.66 14.67 15.96
N THR A 222 15.84 15.39 15.22
CA THR A 222 14.39 15.13 15.13
C THR A 222 14.15 13.97 14.15
N LEU A 223 13.72 12.79 14.56
CA LEU A 223 13.42 11.72 13.58
C LEU A 223 12.22 12.08 12.70
N CYS A 224 12.12 11.43 11.54
CA CYS A 224 11.02 11.67 10.61
C CYS A 224 9.65 11.39 11.25
N HIS A 225 8.65 12.21 10.92
CA HIS A 225 7.27 12.12 11.44
C HIS A 225 7.14 12.14 12.98
N GLY A 226 8.16 12.63 13.70
CA GLY A 226 8.13 12.68 15.17
C GLY A 226 8.27 11.30 15.82
N GLU A 227 8.80 10.30 15.09
CA GLU A 227 9.23 9.02 15.69
C GLU A 227 10.18 9.30 16.85
N THR A 228 10.04 8.60 17.99
CA THR A 228 10.99 8.75 19.09
C THR A 228 12.18 7.81 18.90
N PRO A 229 13.37 8.16 19.44
CA PRO A 229 14.53 7.26 19.41
C PRO A 229 14.25 5.85 19.93
N ASP A 230 13.46 5.74 21.01
CA ASP A 230 13.02 4.44 21.56
C ASP A 230 12.20 3.61 20.57
N LEU A 231 11.37 4.25 19.74
CA LEU A 231 10.55 3.53 18.75
C LEU A 231 11.41 3.03 17.59
N MET A 232 12.36 3.85 17.13
CA MET A 232 13.33 3.44 16.11
C MET A 232 14.20 2.28 16.61
N GLU A 233 14.69 2.35 17.84
CA GLU A 233 15.45 1.27 18.48
C GLU A 233 14.63 -0.01 18.56
N ARG A 234 13.38 0.06 19.04
CA ARG A 234 12.50 -1.10 19.16
C ARG A 234 12.21 -1.73 17.81
N ARG A 235 12.02 -0.93 16.76
CA ARG A 235 11.78 -1.42 15.39
C ARG A 235 12.97 -2.24 14.89
N TRP A 236 14.19 -1.68 14.97
CA TRP A 236 15.40 -2.40 14.57
C TRP A 236 15.72 -3.60 15.48
N GLY A 237 15.53 -3.45 16.79
CA GLY A 237 15.74 -4.51 17.77
C GLY A 237 14.77 -5.69 17.59
N LYS A 238 13.52 -5.40 17.22
CA LYS A 238 12.53 -6.42 16.86
C LYS A 238 12.94 -7.18 15.60
N LEU A 239 13.31 -6.48 14.52
CA LEU A 239 13.80 -7.15 13.30
C LEU A 239 15.06 -7.98 13.55
N LYS A 240 16.02 -7.46 14.33
CA LYS A 240 17.24 -8.18 14.74
C LYS A 240 16.93 -9.51 15.41
N LYS A 241 15.89 -9.53 16.25
CA LYS A 241 15.46 -10.70 17.02
C LYS A 241 14.61 -11.66 16.19
N ASP A 242 13.59 -11.16 15.51
CA ASP A 242 12.56 -11.98 14.87
C ASP A 242 13.05 -12.58 13.55
N PHE A 243 13.98 -11.91 12.84
CA PHE A 243 14.50 -12.40 11.56
C PHE A 243 15.30 -13.70 11.68
N LYS A 244 15.98 -13.93 12.82
CA LYS A 244 16.74 -15.16 13.07
C LYS A 244 15.89 -16.14 13.89
N MET A 245 15.53 -17.26 13.26
CA MET A 245 14.70 -18.30 13.87
C MET A 245 15.51 -19.17 14.85
N LYS A 246 14.81 -19.87 15.74
CA LYS A 246 15.41 -20.77 16.76
C LYS A 246 16.23 -21.93 16.17
N ASN A 247 15.91 -22.34 14.94
CA ASN A 247 16.60 -23.40 14.21
C ASN A 247 17.87 -22.91 13.48
N ASN A 248 18.37 -21.71 13.78
CA ASN A 248 19.48 -21.03 13.08
C ASN A 248 19.24 -20.74 11.59
N ASN A 249 17.98 -20.82 11.14
CA ASN A 249 17.56 -20.32 9.83
C ASN A 249 16.96 -18.92 9.93
N PHE A 250 16.58 -18.33 8.78
CA PHE A 250 16.01 -17.00 8.70
C PHE A 250 14.55 -17.02 8.26
N ASP A 251 13.76 -16.09 8.78
CA ASP A 251 12.37 -15.93 8.39
C ASP A 251 12.25 -15.04 7.14
N MET A 252 12.07 -15.68 5.98
CA MET A 252 11.94 -14.99 4.70
C MET A 252 10.73 -14.05 4.64
N SER A 253 9.70 -14.27 5.47
CA SER A 253 8.50 -13.43 5.49
C SER A 253 8.77 -12.03 6.03
N LEU A 254 9.89 -11.83 6.75
CA LEU A 254 10.30 -10.53 7.30
C LEU A 254 11.20 -9.72 6.34
N VAL A 255 11.64 -10.29 5.22
CA VAL A 255 12.49 -9.58 4.26
C VAL A 255 11.80 -8.32 3.68
N PRO A 256 10.50 -8.34 3.32
CA PRO A 256 9.78 -7.12 2.93
C PRO A 256 9.78 -6.06 4.03
N ASP A 257 9.54 -6.44 5.29
CA ASP A 257 9.54 -5.51 6.43
C ASP A 257 10.94 -4.88 6.66
N ILE A 258 12.00 -5.69 6.50
CA ILE A 258 13.39 -5.22 6.59
C ILE A 258 13.68 -4.20 5.48
N TYR A 259 13.27 -4.50 4.25
CA TYR A 259 13.42 -3.60 3.11
C TYR A 259 12.68 -2.29 3.35
N ASP A 260 11.43 -2.32 3.80
CA ASP A 260 10.65 -1.12 4.06
C ASP A 260 11.26 -0.26 5.18
N CYS A 261 11.73 -0.90 6.26
CA CYS A 261 12.45 -0.22 7.34
C CYS A 261 13.76 0.42 6.86
N ALA A 262 14.57 -0.32 6.10
CA ALA A 262 15.84 0.16 5.58
C ALA A 262 15.63 1.31 4.59
N ARG A 263 14.64 1.18 3.69
CA ARG A 263 14.26 2.22 2.74
C ARG A 263 13.80 3.48 3.46
N TYR A 264 12.89 3.35 4.42
CA TYR A 264 12.37 4.48 5.18
C TYR A 264 13.50 5.28 5.83
N ASP A 265 14.37 4.59 6.59
CA ASP A 265 15.47 5.27 7.27
C ASP A 265 16.51 5.83 6.30
N TYR A 266 16.79 5.12 5.19
CA TYR A 266 17.73 5.55 4.17
C TYR A 266 17.29 6.83 3.45
N PHE A 267 15.98 7.07 3.29
CA PHE A 267 15.48 8.30 2.65
C PHE A 267 15.16 9.39 3.65
N HIS A 268 14.57 9.05 4.79
CA HIS A 268 13.99 10.04 5.71
C HIS A 268 14.89 10.37 6.92
N ASN A 269 15.76 9.45 7.32
CA ASN A 269 16.64 9.59 8.49
C ASN A 269 18.13 9.69 8.10
N ARG A 270 18.43 10.14 6.87
CA ARG A 270 19.80 10.31 6.34
C ARG A 270 20.76 11.06 7.25
N LYS A 271 20.26 12.06 7.96
CA LYS A 271 21.01 12.91 8.90
C LYS A 271 21.68 12.14 10.04
N LEU A 272 21.22 10.91 10.32
CA LEU A 272 21.84 10.04 11.32
C LEU A 272 23.18 9.47 10.85
N ASN A 273 23.49 9.52 9.54
CA ASN A 273 24.75 9.04 8.95
C ASN A 273 25.13 7.62 9.40
N ILE A 274 24.18 6.68 9.37
CA ILE A 274 24.44 5.27 9.72
C ILE A 274 25.11 4.59 8.51
N ASP A 275 26.42 4.34 8.61
CA ASP A 275 27.27 3.84 7.51
C ASP A 275 26.79 2.54 6.86
N PHE A 276 26.13 1.67 7.63
CA PHE A 276 25.69 0.34 7.18
C PHE A 276 24.33 0.34 6.49
N LEU A 277 23.56 1.43 6.64
CA LEU A 277 22.19 1.54 6.14
C LEU A 277 22.10 1.51 4.59
N PRO A 278 23.01 2.15 3.83
CA PRO A 278 23.03 2.03 2.37
C PRO A 278 23.22 0.59 1.89
N GLU A 279 24.16 -0.16 2.48
CA GLU A 279 24.38 -1.57 2.12
C GLU A 279 23.16 -2.43 2.49
N LEU A 280 22.58 -2.21 3.68
CA LEU A 280 21.38 -2.92 4.11
C LEU A 280 20.20 -2.66 3.16
N TYR A 281 19.98 -1.41 2.79
CA TYR A 281 18.93 -1.02 1.85
C TYR A 281 19.14 -1.71 0.49
N GLU A 282 20.35 -1.66 -0.07
CA GLU A 282 20.63 -2.29 -1.36
C GLU A 282 20.39 -3.82 -1.31
N ARG A 283 20.99 -4.51 -0.35
CA ARG A 283 20.88 -5.98 -0.17
C ARG A 283 19.42 -6.41 0.01
N SER A 284 18.71 -5.76 0.93
CA SER A 284 17.31 -6.06 1.21
C SER A 284 16.40 -5.74 0.02
N THR A 285 16.69 -4.71 -0.77
CA THR A 285 15.94 -4.39 -2.01
C THR A 285 16.00 -5.55 -2.99
N ARG A 286 17.20 -6.09 -3.25
CA ARG A 286 17.38 -7.20 -4.19
C ARG A 286 16.55 -8.41 -3.79
N PHE A 287 16.59 -8.74 -2.49
CA PHE A 287 15.89 -9.90 -1.98
C PHE A 287 14.36 -9.68 -1.87
N ALA A 288 13.92 -8.53 -1.36
CA ALA A 288 12.51 -8.19 -1.23
C ALA A 288 11.80 -8.13 -2.58
N HIS A 289 12.44 -7.61 -3.63
CA HIS A 289 11.85 -7.61 -4.97
C HIS A 289 11.57 -9.02 -5.51
N VAL A 290 12.46 -9.99 -5.24
CA VAL A 290 12.19 -11.40 -5.56
C VAL A 290 10.98 -11.87 -4.77
N ILE A 291 10.99 -11.69 -3.45
CA ILE A 291 9.94 -12.19 -2.57
C ILE A 291 8.58 -11.59 -2.92
N ILE A 292 8.44 -10.26 -2.85
CA ILE A 292 7.20 -9.51 -3.10
C ILE A 292 6.60 -9.85 -4.46
N SER A 293 7.42 -9.99 -5.50
CA SER A 293 6.92 -10.32 -6.85
C SER A 293 6.37 -11.74 -6.97
N GLN A 294 6.89 -12.68 -6.17
CA GLN A 294 6.50 -14.08 -6.19
C GLN A 294 5.48 -14.46 -5.12
N GLU A 295 5.21 -13.60 -4.13
CA GLU A 295 4.15 -13.82 -3.13
C GLU A 295 2.75 -13.97 -3.75
N TYR A 296 2.52 -13.39 -4.93
CA TYR A 296 1.25 -13.45 -5.67
C TYR A 296 1.18 -14.64 -6.67
N GLY A 297 2.03 -15.65 -6.49
CA GLY A 297 2.12 -16.86 -7.31
C GLY A 297 3.51 -17.00 -7.95
N ILE A 298 4.04 -18.23 -8.04
CA ILE A 298 5.37 -18.47 -8.60
C ILE A 298 5.27 -18.73 -10.11
N THR A 299 4.33 -19.57 -10.54
CA THR A 299 4.10 -19.87 -11.97
C THR A 299 3.08 -18.92 -12.60
N PRO A 300 3.05 -18.78 -13.95
CA PRO A 300 2.01 -18.01 -14.64
C PRO A 300 0.59 -18.46 -14.29
N GLU A 301 0.39 -19.76 -14.13
CA GLU A 301 -0.91 -20.37 -13.84
C GLU A 301 -1.36 -20.03 -12.42
N GLU A 302 -0.46 -20.12 -11.45
CA GLU A 302 -0.71 -19.69 -10.06
C GLU A 302 -1.05 -18.20 -10.00
N LYS A 303 -0.23 -17.34 -10.64
CA LYS A 303 -0.47 -15.89 -10.70
C LYS A 303 -1.83 -15.57 -11.33
N LEU A 304 -2.18 -16.25 -12.43
CA LEU A 304 -3.47 -16.08 -13.09
C LEU A 304 -4.63 -16.57 -12.22
N SER A 305 -4.47 -17.69 -11.51
CA SER A 305 -5.50 -18.21 -10.60
C SER A 305 -5.76 -17.25 -9.45
N ILE A 306 -4.70 -16.79 -8.79
CA ILE A 306 -4.78 -15.83 -7.68
C ILE A 306 -5.39 -14.52 -8.17
N GLY A 307 -4.89 -13.96 -9.29
CA GLY A 307 -5.40 -12.71 -9.85
C GLY A 307 -6.88 -12.79 -10.26
N LYS A 308 -7.32 -13.93 -10.80
CA LYS A 308 -8.75 -14.16 -11.08
C LYS A 308 -9.58 -14.10 -9.80
N ASP A 309 -9.15 -14.77 -8.75
CA ASP A 309 -9.90 -14.83 -7.49
C ASP A 309 -9.95 -13.48 -6.76
N VAL A 310 -8.84 -12.73 -6.78
CA VAL A 310 -8.76 -11.35 -6.27
C VAL A 310 -9.78 -10.46 -6.99
N CYS A 311 -9.77 -10.45 -8.33
CA CYS A 311 -10.59 -9.52 -9.10
C CYS A 311 -12.01 -10.01 -9.41
N ASN A 312 -12.36 -11.27 -9.09
CA ASN A 312 -13.60 -11.92 -9.53
C ASN A 312 -14.85 -11.12 -9.17
N LYS A 313 -14.95 -10.68 -7.91
CA LYS A 313 -16.11 -9.94 -7.42
C LYS A 313 -16.24 -8.58 -8.11
N LEU A 314 -15.13 -7.86 -8.22
CA LEU A 314 -15.07 -6.56 -8.90
C LEU A 314 -15.44 -6.68 -10.38
N ILE A 315 -14.86 -7.65 -11.10
CA ILE A 315 -15.17 -7.88 -12.53
C ILE A 315 -16.64 -8.27 -12.72
N LYS A 316 -17.20 -9.12 -11.85
CA LYS A 316 -18.63 -9.45 -11.87
C LYS A 316 -19.50 -8.21 -11.65
N LYS A 317 -19.12 -7.32 -10.73
CA LYS A 317 -19.84 -6.06 -10.51
C LYS A 317 -19.77 -5.15 -11.74
N ILE A 318 -18.58 -4.95 -12.30
CA ILE A 318 -18.39 -4.16 -13.53
C ILE A 318 -19.24 -4.75 -14.67
N SER A 319 -19.22 -6.07 -14.85
CA SER A 319 -20.02 -6.74 -15.88
C SER A 319 -21.53 -6.56 -15.67
N ALA A 320 -22.01 -6.68 -14.42
CA ALA A 320 -23.41 -6.46 -14.09
C ALA A 320 -23.83 -5.01 -14.33
N ASP A 321 -23.01 -4.04 -13.94
CA ASP A 321 -23.28 -2.61 -14.14
C ASP A 321 -23.31 -2.25 -15.63
N LEU A 322 -22.37 -2.77 -16.42
CA LEU A 322 -22.37 -2.56 -17.86
C LEU A 322 -23.64 -3.16 -18.49
N LYS A 323 -24.00 -4.40 -18.16
CA LYS A 323 -25.22 -5.05 -18.68
C LYS A 323 -26.48 -4.28 -18.31
N HIS A 324 -26.58 -3.79 -17.08
CA HIS A 324 -27.71 -2.97 -16.65
C HIS A 324 -27.83 -1.69 -17.48
N ASN A 325 -26.71 -1.02 -17.80
CA ASN A 325 -26.72 0.15 -18.68
C ASN A 325 -27.10 -0.18 -20.14
N PHE A 326 -26.79 -1.39 -20.62
CA PHE A 326 -27.14 -1.84 -21.98
C PHE A 326 -28.56 -2.39 -22.13
N ASN A 327 -29.23 -2.77 -21.05
CA ASN A 327 -30.63 -3.20 -21.11
C ASN A 327 -31.53 -1.97 -21.30
N PHE A 328 -31.90 -1.71 -22.56
CA PHE A 328 -32.67 -0.54 -22.97
C PHE A 328 -34.12 -0.51 -22.46
N TYR A 329 -34.65 -1.64 -22.02
CA TYR A 329 -36.10 -1.84 -21.86
C TYR A 329 -36.63 -1.89 -20.42
N ASP A 330 -35.78 -1.92 -19.39
CA ASP A 330 -36.22 -2.25 -18.01
C ASP A 330 -36.04 -1.12 -16.97
N ASP A 331 -35.45 0.02 -17.31
CA ASP A 331 -35.32 1.15 -16.39
C ASP A 331 -36.40 2.20 -16.70
N GLU A 332 -37.25 2.52 -15.71
CA GLU A 332 -38.19 3.67 -15.67
C GLU A 332 -37.45 5.03 -15.68
N GLY A 333 -36.37 5.15 -16.45
CA GLY A 333 -35.65 6.39 -16.68
C GLY A 333 -36.10 7.02 -17.99
N HIS A 334 -36.60 8.25 -17.95
CA HIS A 334 -36.92 8.99 -19.16
C HIS A 334 -35.62 9.32 -19.93
N ILE A 335 -35.56 8.94 -21.20
CA ILE A 335 -34.57 9.43 -22.15
C ILE A 335 -35.05 10.82 -22.58
N LEU A 336 -34.20 11.84 -22.49
CA LEU A 336 -34.54 13.16 -23.00
C LEU A 336 -34.82 13.06 -24.51
N ASP A 337 -35.95 13.60 -24.95
CA ASP A 337 -36.30 13.62 -26.36
C ASP A 337 -35.35 14.57 -27.10
N ALA A 338 -34.59 14.01 -28.05
CA ALA A 338 -33.60 14.73 -28.83
C ALA A 338 -34.23 15.76 -29.78
N ASP A 339 -35.47 15.51 -30.19
CA ASP A 339 -36.18 16.30 -31.19
C ASP A 339 -37.01 17.42 -30.55
N ALA A 340 -37.17 17.40 -29.22
CA ALA A 340 -37.97 18.38 -28.48
C ALA A 340 -37.26 19.74 -28.28
N GLU A 341 -35.92 19.79 -28.20
CA GLU A 341 -35.16 21.04 -28.08
C GLU A 341 -33.77 20.96 -28.73
N SER A 342 -33.50 21.86 -29.67
CA SER A 342 -32.21 21.97 -30.38
C SER A 342 -31.05 22.48 -29.51
N SER A 343 -31.33 22.95 -28.29
CA SER A 343 -30.35 23.43 -27.30
C SER A 343 -29.81 22.33 -26.38
N VAL A 344 -30.31 21.10 -26.46
CA VAL A 344 -29.87 20.02 -25.58
C VAL A 344 -28.53 19.46 -26.05
N LEU A 345 -27.49 19.80 -25.29
CA LEU A 345 -26.10 19.44 -25.56
C LEU A 345 -25.84 17.91 -25.52
N THR A 346 -26.66 17.12 -24.82
CA THR A 346 -26.55 15.64 -24.76
C THR A 346 -27.94 15.02 -24.77
N PRO A 347 -28.60 14.95 -25.94
CA PRO A 347 -30.00 14.56 -26.02
C PRO A 347 -30.23 13.10 -25.64
N HIS A 348 -29.30 12.19 -25.93
CA HIS A 348 -29.43 10.76 -25.60
C HIS A 348 -29.07 10.41 -24.15
N ARG A 349 -29.04 11.39 -23.24
CA ARG A 349 -28.70 11.16 -21.84
C ARG A 349 -29.93 10.68 -21.07
N ARG A 350 -29.78 9.58 -20.34
CA ARG A 350 -30.76 9.17 -19.32
C ARG A 350 -30.67 10.09 -18.11
N VAL A 351 -31.78 10.70 -17.73
CA VAL A 351 -31.90 11.46 -16.48
C VAL A 351 -32.77 10.63 -15.55
N ARG A 352 -32.24 10.28 -14.38
CA ARG A 352 -33.06 9.76 -13.29
C ARG A 352 -33.71 10.96 -12.62
N THR A 353 -35.03 11.05 -12.71
CA THR A 353 -35.85 11.99 -11.92
C THR A 353 -36.12 11.42 -10.55
#